data_AF-A0A7W4YMV2-F1
#
_entry.id   AF-A0A7W4YMV2-F1
#
_cell.length_a   1.000
_cell.length_b   1.000
_cell.length_c   1.000
_cell.angle_alpha   90.00
_cell.angle_beta   90.00
_cell.angle_gamma   90.00
#
_symmetry.space_group_name_H-M   'P 1'
#
loop_
_entity.id
_entity.type
_entity.pdbx_description
1 polymer ?
#
loop_
_entity_poly.entity_id
_entity_poly.type
_entity_poly.pdbx_seq_one_letter_code
_entity_poly.pdbx_strand_id
1 'polypeptide(L)'
;MSNVHNRIEAPTRAYEAPLHAQQVAMSFGGEFPEDFAAVLENSTGHRSTIGCVIPAYNEEESIADVIEALLKQTRVPDVIHVVVNNTSDNTVKIASEFAGPHELQGEDGEQFTEVFVHDIGKNPDKKVGALNYGYSLVEGCDYLLGVDGDTIADSRAVEYLETEAVGDSRIGGISAIFTIDDRPIKGGIAKFLIAGQRTQFAAFNLQNLLRGRNMAVLGGQFSIFSTNALRDAMKQNHQTTPWVKDSEVEDSLLSLQIKSAGYLTKISPYARANVGGMTTLKGYDAQQVKWTYGAIELMWPGQRGDTKGQPFHPNLRLRWFENFGMLTNLFVRVAFVVLLAGSLSIDAFIFSAWWLIPPLVAMALNLRIARTMTHCDNRDVMFAVLLFPAELFMWVRLGHFLRSWSRFLSKKKVDNWAAQAKAESGGGSLGHWAPLLLLAAVLVAMAVVWTLIGPVAQSTILWVGWPIVGVVTVLQTVGMFAKLLRRHHGYKV
;
A
#
# COMPACT_ATOMS: atom_id res chain seq x y z
N MET A 1 49.11 52.44 13.64
CA MET A 1 49.69 53.34 12.61
C MET A 1 49.71 52.61 11.28
N SER A 2 49.08 53.22 10.26
CA SER A 2 49.13 52.97 8.79
C SER A 2 48.73 51.58 8.27
N ASN A 3 47.52 51.39 7.71
CA ASN A 3 47.11 51.63 6.30
C ASN A 3 47.98 50.91 5.25
N VAL A 4 47.39 50.00 4.47
CA VAL A 4 47.14 50.15 3.01
C VAL A 4 46.05 49.14 2.56
N HIS A 5 45.06 49.67 1.84
CA HIS A 5 43.96 49.03 1.12
C HIS A 5 44.43 48.36 -0.19
N ASN A 6 43.72 47.31 -0.64
CA ASN A 6 43.40 47.21 -2.07
C ASN A 6 42.03 46.52 -2.26
N ARG A 7 41.05 47.30 -2.71
CA ARG A 7 39.67 46.90 -3.03
C ARG A 7 39.51 47.12 -4.53
N ILE A 8 39.11 46.08 -5.26
CA ILE A 8 38.87 46.15 -6.71
C ILE A 8 37.47 46.75 -6.92
N GLU A 9 37.39 47.91 -7.57
CA GLU A 9 36.15 48.55 -8.01
C GLU A 9 35.69 47.98 -9.37
N ALA A 10 34.38 47.75 -9.53
CA ALA A 10 33.73 47.48 -10.81
C ALA A 10 32.97 48.73 -11.28
N PRO A 11 32.93 49.05 -12.59
CA PRO A 11 32.34 50.29 -13.07
C PRO A 11 30.81 50.20 -13.16
N THR A 12 30.11 51.16 -12.57
CA THR A 12 28.69 51.43 -12.75
C THR A 12 28.45 52.09 -14.12
N ARG A 13 27.83 51.37 -15.06
CA ARG A 13 27.16 51.97 -16.22
C ARG A 13 25.66 52.04 -15.94
N ALA A 14 25.13 53.25 -15.81
CA ALA A 14 23.68 53.49 -15.86
C ALA A 14 23.18 53.18 -17.27
N TYR A 15 22.16 52.33 -17.38
CA TYR A 15 21.52 51.98 -18.64
C TYR A 15 20.28 52.86 -18.80
N GLU A 16 20.35 53.88 -19.67
CA GLU A 16 19.15 54.61 -20.08
C GLU A 16 18.40 53.79 -21.14
N ALA A 17 17.12 53.51 -20.88
CA ALA A 17 16.27 52.78 -21.80
C ALA A 17 15.95 53.62 -23.06
N PRO A 18 15.85 53.00 -24.26
CA PRO A 18 15.57 53.75 -25.48
C PRO A 18 14.16 54.34 -25.49
N LEU A 19 14.02 55.57 -26.01
CA LEU A 19 12.78 56.36 -26.13
C LEU A 19 11.57 55.60 -26.75
N HIS A 20 11.82 54.54 -27.53
CA HIS A 20 10.75 53.71 -28.10
C HIS A 20 9.99 52.86 -27.06
N ALA A 21 10.61 52.52 -25.92
CA ALA A 21 9.96 51.74 -24.87
C ALA A 21 8.97 52.59 -24.04
N GLN A 22 9.22 53.89 -23.90
CA GLN A 22 8.32 54.81 -23.20
C GLN A 22 7.03 55.10 -23.98
N GLN A 23 7.09 55.08 -25.32
CA GLN A 23 5.89 55.30 -26.15
C GLN A 23 4.93 54.10 -26.16
N VAL A 24 5.44 52.87 -26.02
CA VAL A 24 4.59 51.66 -25.95
C VAL A 24 3.88 51.57 -24.60
N ALA A 25 4.49 52.05 -23.52
CA ALA A 25 3.88 52.08 -22.19
C ALA A 25 2.70 53.07 -22.07
N MET A 26 2.66 54.12 -22.91
CA MET A 26 1.58 55.11 -22.87
C MET A 26 0.32 54.71 -23.66
N SER A 27 0.37 53.66 -24.49
CA SER A 27 -0.78 53.26 -25.33
C SER A 27 -1.62 52.10 -24.79
N PHE A 28 -1.24 51.49 -23.66
CA PHE A 28 -2.06 50.47 -23.00
C PHE A 28 -2.72 51.07 -21.77
N GLY A 29 -3.93 51.60 -21.96
CA GLY A 29 -4.76 52.06 -20.86
C GLY A 29 -5.13 50.89 -19.93
N GLY A 30 -4.95 51.11 -18.63
CA GLY A 30 -5.78 50.64 -17.51
C GLY A 30 -6.04 49.15 -17.26
N GLU A 31 -6.29 48.33 -18.30
CA GLU A 31 -6.90 47.00 -18.14
C GLU A 31 -5.87 45.86 -17.96
N PHE A 32 -4.67 45.99 -18.54
CA PHE A 32 -3.63 44.95 -18.44
C PHE A 32 -3.10 44.68 -17.01
N PRO A 33 -2.88 45.71 -16.16
CA PRO A 33 -2.42 45.49 -14.79
C PRO A 33 -3.48 44.83 -13.91
N GLU A 34 -4.76 45.16 -14.11
CA GLU A 34 -5.87 44.58 -13.34
C GLU A 34 -6.15 43.15 -13.75
N ASP A 35 -6.11 42.82 -15.05
CA ASP A 35 -6.24 41.42 -15.51
C ASP A 35 -5.05 40.56 -15.05
N PHE A 36 -3.83 41.10 -15.09
CA PHE A 36 -2.64 40.38 -14.63
C PHE A 36 -2.61 40.25 -13.10
N ALA A 37 -3.08 41.28 -12.37
CA ALA A 37 -3.27 41.22 -10.92
C ALA A 37 -4.39 40.26 -10.51
N ALA A 38 -5.50 40.18 -11.25
CA ALA A 38 -6.58 39.22 -11.00
C ALA A 38 -6.14 37.78 -11.30
N VAL A 39 -5.28 37.57 -12.30
CA VAL A 39 -4.64 36.27 -12.56
C VAL A 39 -3.61 35.92 -11.46
N LEU A 40 -2.89 36.92 -10.93
CA LEU A 40 -1.98 36.74 -9.79
C LEU A 40 -2.72 36.49 -8.47
N GLU A 41 -3.81 37.19 -8.19
CA GLU A 41 -4.69 36.95 -7.03
C GLU A 41 -5.35 35.57 -7.11
N ASN A 42 -5.79 35.14 -8.30
CA ASN A 42 -6.27 33.78 -8.52
C ASN A 42 -5.18 32.70 -8.38
N SER A 43 -3.90 33.04 -8.56
CA SER A 43 -2.79 32.10 -8.40
C SER A 43 -2.15 32.12 -7.00
N THR A 44 -2.45 33.12 -6.17
CA THR A 44 -1.98 33.19 -4.77
C THR A 44 -3.06 32.95 -3.71
N GLY A 45 -4.32 32.71 -4.09
CA GLY A 45 -5.44 32.69 -3.13
C GLY A 45 -6.41 31.52 -3.17
N HIS A 46 -6.38 30.62 -4.17
CA HIS A 46 -7.33 29.49 -4.18
C HIS A 46 -6.77 28.30 -3.39
N ARG A 47 -7.14 28.24 -2.10
CA ARG A 47 -7.01 27.02 -1.30
C ARG A 47 -7.86 25.93 -1.97
N SER A 48 -7.23 24.82 -2.36
CA SER A 48 -7.94 23.73 -3.01
C SER A 48 -8.97 23.13 -2.07
N THR A 49 -10.18 22.87 -2.57
CA THR A 49 -11.25 22.28 -1.78
C THR A 49 -11.07 20.76 -1.67
N ILE A 50 -11.14 20.24 -0.45
CA ILE A 50 -10.95 18.83 -0.12
C ILE A 50 -12.21 18.29 0.56
N GLY A 51 -12.91 17.40 -0.13
CA GLY A 51 -13.98 16.60 0.47
C GLY A 51 -13.46 15.26 0.96
N CYS A 52 -13.61 14.98 2.25
CA CYS A 52 -13.22 13.70 2.84
C CYS A 52 -14.40 12.73 2.88
N VAL A 53 -14.15 11.47 2.51
CA VAL A 53 -15.12 10.38 2.55
C VAL A 53 -14.57 9.22 3.38
N ILE A 54 -15.31 8.84 4.41
CA ILE A 54 -14.98 7.74 5.32
C ILE A 54 -16.06 6.64 5.17
N PRO A 55 -15.86 5.59 4.34
CA PRO A 55 -16.75 4.44 4.35
C PRO A 55 -16.58 3.65 5.65
N ALA A 56 -17.68 3.37 6.35
CA ALA A 56 -17.66 2.71 7.65
C ALA A 56 -18.58 1.48 7.73
N TYR A 57 -18.04 0.36 8.24
CA TYR A 57 -18.76 -0.89 8.47
C TYR A 57 -18.26 -1.58 9.75
N ASN A 58 -19.07 -1.52 10.82
CA ASN A 58 -18.73 -2.08 12.13
C ASN A 58 -17.36 -1.61 12.68
N GLU A 59 -17.22 -0.30 12.87
CA GLU A 59 -15.99 0.38 13.27
C GLU A 59 -16.16 1.09 14.63
N GLU A 60 -17.01 0.59 15.52
CA GLU A 60 -17.27 1.23 16.82
C GLU A 60 -16.00 1.41 17.69
N GLU A 61 -14.97 0.57 17.47
CA GLU A 61 -13.69 0.64 18.19
C GLU A 61 -12.69 1.67 17.64
N SER A 62 -12.90 2.17 16.41
CA SER A 62 -11.90 2.99 15.70
C SER A 62 -12.42 4.30 15.13
N ILE A 63 -13.72 4.39 14.80
CA ILE A 63 -14.27 5.51 14.04
C ILE A 63 -14.09 6.87 14.74
N ALA A 64 -14.20 6.91 16.07
CA ALA A 64 -13.97 8.13 16.85
C ALA A 64 -12.54 8.64 16.69
N ASP A 65 -11.55 7.76 16.80
CA ASP A 65 -10.15 8.14 16.66
C ASP A 65 -9.83 8.62 15.24
N VAL A 66 -10.47 8.05 14.22
CA VAL A 66 -10.31 8.47 12.82
C VAL A 66 -10.84 9.89 12.62
N ILE A 67 -12.06 10.17 13.09
CA ILE A 67 -12.66 11.51 12.97
C ILE A 67 -11.84 12.52 13.78
N GLU A 68 -11.45 12.19 15.01
CA GLU A 68 -10.59 13.05 15.82
C GLU A 68 -9.24 13.34 15.14
N ALA A 69 -8.61 12.36 14.51
CA ALA A 69 -7.35 12.54 13.81
C ALA A 69 -7.47 13.46 12.58
N LEU A 70 -8.63 13.45 11.91
CA LEU A 70 -8.94 14.38 10.82
C LEU A 70 -9.21 15.80 11.32
N LEU A 71 -9.91 15.94 12.45
CA LEU A 71 -10.15 17.25 13.09
C LEU A 71 -8.88 17.85 13.70
N LYS A 72 -7.87 17.03 14.01
CA LYS A 72 -6.55 17.46 14.51
C LYS A 72 -5.53 17.73 13.40
N GLN A 73 -5.92 17.70 12.13
CA GLN A 73 -4.98 17.99 11.05
C GLN A 73 -4.56 19.47 11.05
N THR A 74 -3.31 19.75 10.70
CA THR A 74 -2.84 21.13 10.43
C THR A 74 -3.60 21.76 9.26
N ARG A 75 -3.99 20.95 8.28
CA ARG A 75 -4.94 21.25 7.22
C ARG A 75 -6.14 20.31 7.35
N VAL A 76 -7.24 20.80 7.92
CA VAL A 76 -8.47 19.99 7.99
C VAL A 76 -9.16 19.91 6.62
N PRO A 77 -9.80 18.80 6.24
CA PRO A 77 -10.67 18.76 5.05
C PRO A 77 -11.78 19.81 5.17
N ASP A 78 -12.22 20.38 4.04
CA ASP A 78 -13.26 21.43 4.06
C ASP A 78 -14.64 20.84 4.41
N VAL A 79 -14.84 19.54 4.15
CA VAL A 79 -16.01 18.78 4.59
C VAL A 79 -15.64 17.32 4.82
N ILE A 80 -16.25 16.68 5.82
CA ILE A 80 -16.05 15.26 6.14
C ILE A 80 -17.38 14.53 6.05
N HIS A 81 -17.45 13.51 5.20
CA HIS A 81 -18.62 12.64 5.05
C HIS A 81 -18.31 11.24 5.56
N VAL A 82 -18.86 10.90 6.73
CA VAL A 82 -18.84 9.53 7.25
C VAL A 82 -20.01 8.78 6.63
N VAL A 83 -19.73 7.79 5.79
CA VAL A 83 -20.76 7.01 5.07
C VAL A 83 -20.83 5.61 5.68
N VAL A 84 -21.77 5.44 6.61
CA VAL A 84 -21.99 4.18 7.32
C VAL A 84 -22.94 3.30 6.54
N ASN A 85 -22.55 2.05 6.31
CA ASN A 85 -23.42 1.07 5.66
C ASN A 85 -23.39 -0.28 6.38
N ASN A 86 -24.45 -1.07 6.20
CA ASN A 86 -24.57 -2.47 6.65
C ASN A 86 -24.19 -2.73 8.13
N THR A 87 -24.13 -1.70 8.96
CA THR A 87 -23.58 -1.77 10.32
C THR A 87 -24.59 -2.35 11.30
N SER A 88 -24.10 -3.10 12.28
CA SER A 88 -24.89 -3.69 13.38
C SER A 88 -24.44 -3.24 14.78
N ASP A 89 -23.32 -2.54 14.88
CA ASP A 89 -22.73 -2.06 16.14
C ASP A 89 -23.03 -0.55 16.37
N ASN A 90 -22.33 0.09 17.32
CA ASN A 90 -22.57 1.49 17.66
C ASN A 90 -21.87 2.51 16.75
N THR A 91 -21.30 2.13 15.59
CA THR A 91 -20.55 3.04 14.71
C THR A 91 -21.32 4.32 14.39
N VAL A 92 -22.59 4.21 13.98
CA VAL A 92 -23.44 5.38 13.64
C VAL A 92 -23.58 6.31 14.83
N LYS A 93 -23.86 5.75 16.02
CA LYS A 93 -24.06 6.52 17.23
C LYS A 93 -22.79 7.30 17.60
N ILE A 94 -21.64 6.62 17.61
CA ILE A 94 -20.34 7.21 17.95
C ILE A 94 -19.95 8.29 16.93
N ALA A 95 -20.06 8.01 15.63
CA ALA A 95 -19.78 9.00 14.60
C ALA A 95 -20.69 10.23 14.70
N SER A 96 -21.96 10.03 15.07
CA SER A 96 -22.94 11.13 15.21
C SER A 96 -22.60 12.11 16.34
N GLU A 97 -21.79 11.70 17.33
CA GLU A 97 -21.31 12.61 18.39
C GLU A 97 -20.37 13.69 17.83
N PHE A 98 -19.79 13.47 16.66
CA PHE A 98 -18.93 14.42 15.97
C PHE A 98 -19.66 15.22 14.89
N ALA A 99 -20.95 14.98 14.64
CA ALA A 99 -21.67 15.63 13.54
C ALA A 99 -21.89 17.13 13.79
N GLY A 100 -21.83 17.92 12.71
CA GLY A 100 -22.05 19.36 12.74
C GLY A 100 -20.78 20.19 12.47
N PRO A 101 -20.88 21.51 12.63
CA PRO A 101 -19.79 22.45 12.34
C PRO A 101 -18.69 22.39 13.40
N HIS A 102 -17.44 22.44 12.95
CA HIS A 102 -16.24 22.53 13.78
C HIS A 102 -15.42 23.74 13.34
N GLU A 103 -15.26 24.69 14.27
CA GLU A 103 -14.32 25.80 14.14
C GLU A 103 -13.03 25.44 14.89
N LEU A 104 -11.92 25.46 14.16
CA LEU A 104 -10.65 24.93 14.61
C LEU A 104 -9.58 26.02 14.49
N GLN A 105 -8.78 26.20 15.54
CA GLN A 105 -7.68 27.14 15.54
C GLN A 105 -6.39 26.42 15.10
N GLY A 106 -5.97 26.63 13.86
CA GLY A 106 -4.72 26.08 13.31
C GLY A 106 -3.57 27.08 13.35
N GLU A 107 -2.38 26.62 12.96
CA GLU A 107 -1.18 27.47 12.85
C GLU A 107 -1.37 28.60 11.82
N ASP A 108 -2.11 28.32 10.73
CA ASP A 108 -2.40 29.26 9.64
C ASP A 108 -3.68 30.09 9.86
N GLY A 109 -4.29 29.99 11.05
CA GLY A 109 -5.50 30.72 11.42
C GLY A 109 -6.73 29.84 11.66
N GLU A 110 -7.90 30.46 11.70
CA GLU A 110 -9.18 29.78 11.87
C GLU A 110 -9.50 28.93 10.64
N GLN A 111 -9.85 27.67 10.88
CA GLN A 111 -10.30 26.73 9.88
C GLN A 111 -11.69 26.24 10.24
N PHE A 112 -12.47 25.95 9.22
CA PHE A 112 -13.83 25.44 9.37
C PHE A 112 -13.93 24.09 8.65
N THR A 113 -14.63 23.15 9.27
CA THR A 113 -15.04 21.90 8.63
C THR A 113 -16.39 21.48 9.18
N GLU A 114 -17.20 20.82 8.37
CA GLU A 114 -18.47 20.24 8.81
C GLU A 114 -18.41 18.72 8.64
N VAL A 115 -18.80 18.01 9.70
CA VAL A 115 -18.86 16.55 9.72
C VAL A 115 -20.31 16.12 9.49
N PHE A 116 -20.53 15.38 8.41
CA PHE A 116 -21.83 14.77 8.10
C PHE A 116 -21.75 13.25 8.27
N VAL A 117 -22.72 12.69 8.98
CA VAL A 117 -22.86 11.24 9.15
C VAL A 117 -24.06 10.75 8.35
N HIS A 118 -23.79 9.85 7.41
CA HIS A 118 -24.76 9.28 6.50
C HIS A 118 -24.93 7.80 6.80
N ASP A 119 -26.03 7.43 7.46
CA ASP A 119 -26.45 6.03 7.53
C ASP A 119 -27.27 5.69 6.28
N ILE A 120 -26.63 5.03 5.33
CA ILE A 120 -27.27 4.61 4.07
C ILE A 120 -27.95 3.24 4.19
N GLY A 121 -27.97 2.65 5.40
CA GLY A 121 -28.61 1.38 5.70
C GLY A 121 -28.00 0.21 4.94
N LYS A 122 -28.87 -0.67 4.44
CA LYS A 122 -28.43 -1.88 3.72
C LYS A 122 -28.00 -1.54 2.30
N ASN A 123 -26.70 -1.63 2.06
CA ASN A 123 -26.09 -1.36 0.77
C ASN A 123 -25.52 -2.65 0.14
N PRO A 124 -26.08 -3.15 -0.98
CA PRO A 124 -25.60 -4.38 -1.63
C PRO A 124 -24.16 -4.25 -2.16
N ASP A 125 -23.74 -3.04 -2.53
CA ASP A 125 -22.42 -2.75 -3.09
C ASP A 125 -21.36 -2.47 -2.01
N LYS A 126 -21.73 -2.57 -0.73
CA LYS A 126 -20.82 -2.49 0.42
C LYS A 126 -19.88 -1.27 0.33
N LYS A 127 -18.57 -1.45 0.56
CA LYS A 127 -17.57 -0.36 0.54
C LYS A 127 -17.63 0.45 -0.76
N VAL A 128 -17.76 -0.22 -1.92
CA VAL A 128 -17.85 0.45 -3.24
C VAL A 128 -19.06 1.37 -3.31
N GLY A 129 -20.23 0.91 -2.86
CA GLY A 129 -21.42 1.75 -2.88
C GLY A 129 -21.32 2.92 -1.90
N ALA A 130 -20.71 2.73 -0.72
CA ALA A 130 -20.48 3.81 0.24
C ALA A 130 -19.52 4.88 -0.31
N LEU A 131 -18.43 4.46 -0.96
CA LEU A 131 -17.47 5.36 -1.62
C LEU A 131 -18.13 6.15 -2.77
N ASN A 132 -18.93 5.50 -3.60
CA ASN A 132 -19.63 6.17 -4.71
C ASN A 132 -20.71 7.15 -4.22
N TYR A 133 -21.41 6.80 -3.13
CA TYR A 133 -22.32 7.73 -2.46
C TYR A 133 -21.56 8.95 -1.95
N GLY A 134 -20.45 8.75 -1.22
CA GLY A 134 -19.59 9.85 -0.77
C GLY A 134 -19.03 10.69 -1.91
N TYR A 135 -18.59 10.08 -3.00
CA TYR A 135 -18.14 10.80 -4.20
C TYR A 135 -19.22 11.73 -4.74
N SER A 136 -20.48 11.29 -4.80
CA SER A 136 -21.57 12.15 -5.28
C SER A 136 -21.80 13.40 -4.41
N LEU A 137 -21.36 13.38 -3.15
CA LEU A 137 -21.44 14.53 -2.24
C LEU A 137 -20.26 15.49 -2.40
N VAL A 138 -19.09 14.97 -2.79
CA VAL A 138 -17.84 15.75 -2.88
C VAL A 138 -17.32 15.91 -4.31
N GLU A 139 -18.09 15.49 -5.32
CA GLU A 139 -17.65 15.57 -6.72
C GLU A 139 -17.43 17.01 -7.17
N GLY A 140 -17.99 18.01 -6.48
CA GLY A 140 -17.76 19.43 -6.71
C GLY A 140 -16.44 19.97 -6.17
N CYS A 141 -15.76 19.25 -5.27
CA CYS A 141 -14.46 19.64 -4.73
C CYS A 141 -13.32 19.44 -5.74
N ASP A 142 -12.17 20.07 -5.51
CA ASP A 142 -10.96 19.87 -6.32
C ASP A 142 -10.35 18.47 -6.07
N TYR A 143 -10.42 18.04 -4.81
CA TYR A 143 -9.87 16.77 -4.36
C TYR A 143 -10.83 15.98 -3.48
N LEU A 144 -10.79 14.66 -3.63
CA LEU A 144 -11.45 13.69 -2.74
C LEU A 144 -10.38 13.01 -1.88
N LEU A 145 -10.54 13.08 -0.56
CA LEU A 145 -9.73 12.32 0.39
C LEU A 145 -10.48 11.08 0.86
N GLY A 146 -10.02 9.90 0.46
CA GLY A 146 -10.56 8.61 0.93
C GLY A 146 -9.80 8.12 2.17
N VAL A 147 -10.54 7.78 3.22
CA VAL A 147 -9.99 7.32 4.50
C VAL A 147 -10.75 6.08 4.96
N ASP A 148 -10.06 4.96 5.22
CA ASP A 148 -10.70 3.79 5.85
C ASP A 148 -11.01 4.10 7.33
N GLY A 149 -12.15 3.66 7.87
CA GLY A 149 -12.55 4.02 9.23
C GLY A 149 -11.82 3.26 10.36
N ASP A 150 -10.74 2.56 10.03
CA ASP A 150 -9.72 2.05 10.95
C ASP A 150 -8.34 2.71 10.77
N THR A 151 -8.27 3.83 10.03
CA THR A 151 -7.02 4.50 9.66
C THR A 151 -6.86 5.87 10.33
N ILE A 152 -5.85 5.98 11.21
CA ILE A 152 -5.48 7.22 11.89
C ILE A 152 -4.35 7.92 11.14
N ALA A 153 -4.56 9.16 10.73
CA ALA A 153 -3.54 9.95 10.04
C ALA A 153 -2.59 10.67 11.00
N ASP A 154 -1.34 10.89 10.57
CA ASP A 154 -0.46 11.87 11.22
C ASP A 154 -1.03 13.29 11.06
N SER A 155 -0.81 14.17 12.04
CA SER A 155 -1.36 15.54 12.08
C SER A 155 -1.10 16.39 10.83
N ARG A 156 -0.07 16.10 10.04
CA ARG A 156 0.26 16.86 8.81
C ARG A 156 -0.02 16.09 7.52
N ALA A 157 -0.70 14.95 7.60
CA ALA A 157 -0.89 14.07 6.46
C ALA A 157 -1.67 14.75 5.34
N VAL A 158 -2.77 15.45 5.64
CA VAL A 158 -3.59 16.12 4.62
C VAL A 158 -2.82 17.28 3.97
N GLU A 159 -2.14 18.10 4.78
CA GLU A 159 -1.29 19.21 4.30
C GLU A 159 -0.23 18.73 3.29
N TYR A 160 0.48 17.66 3.63
CA TYR A 160 1.51 17.10 2.74
C TYR A 160 0.93 16.49 1.47
N LEU A 161 -0.22 15.81 1.55
CA LEU A 161 -0.87 15.24 0.37
C LEU A 161 -1.40 16.33 -0.57
N GLU A 162 -2.05 17.36 -0.03
CA GLU A 162 -2.53 18.53 -0.79
C GLU A 162 -1.37 19.25 -1.46
N THR A 163 -0.33 19.60 -0.71
CA THR A 163 0.86 20.31 -1.23
C THR A 163 1.49 19.57 -2.42
N GLU A 164 1.61 18.25 -2.32
CA GLU A 164 2.17 17.45 -3.42
C GLU A 164 1.21 17.32 -4.61
N ALA A 165 -0.08 17.18 -4.37
CA ALA A 165 -1.09 17.07 -5.41
C ALA A 165 -1.25 18.38 -6.20
N VAL A 166 -1.20 19.53 -5.52
CA VAL A 166 -1.24 20.86 -6.14
C VAL A 166 0.07 21.17 -6.87
N GLY A 167 1.21 20.77 -6.30
CA GLY A 167 2.52 21.03 -6.88
C GLY A 167 2.82 20.30 -8.20
N ASP A 168 2.05 19.26 -8.56
CA ASP A 168 2.19 18.53 -9.82
C ASP A 168 0.81 18.07 -10.34
N SER A 169 0.18 18.88 -11.20
CA SER A 169 -1.15 18.62 -11.77
C SER A 169 -1.29 17.31 -12.55
N ARG A 170 -0.18 16.64 -12.87
CA ARG A 170 -0.20 15.29 -13.48
C ARG A 170 -0.56 14.22 -12.45
N ILE A 171 -0.51 14.51 -11.15
CA ILE A 171 -0.89 13.55 -10.10
C ILE A 171 -2.41 13.43 -10.06
N GLY A 172 -2.93 12.29 -10.50
CA GLY A 172 -4.35 11.96 -10.37
C GLY A 172 -4.71 11.37 -9.02
N GLY A 173 -3.72 10.82 -8.30
CA GLY A 173 -3.90 10.43 -6.90
C GLY A 173 -2.57 10.15 -6.18
N ILE A 174 -2.55 10.42 -4.88
CA ILE A 174 -1.38 10.23 -4.03
C ILE A 174 -1.79 9.66 -2.67
N SER A 175 -1.06 8.64 -2.23
CA SER A 175 -1.30 7.95 -0.95
C SER A 175 -0.26 8.30 0.10
N ALA A 176 -0.69 8.34 1.36
CA ALA A 176 0.23 8.39 2.49
C ALA A 176 0.99 7.06 2.65
N ILE A 177 2.12 7.09 3.36
CA ILE A 177 2.78 5.86 3.78
C ILE A 177 2.03 5.33 4.99
N PHE A 178 1.34 4.21 4.81
CA PHE A 178 0.67 3.51 5.88
C PHE A 178 1.60 2.51 6.59
N THR A 179 1.51 2.48 7.92
CA THR A 179 2.07 1.43 8.78
C THR A 179 0.96 0.86 9.67
N ILE A 180 1.22 -0.23 10.38
CA ILE A 180 0.27 -0.74 11.37
C ILE A 180 0.38 0.07 12.66
N ASP A 181 -0.79 0.44 13.19
CA ASP A 181 -0.96 1.10 14.48
C ASP A 181 -0.22 0.37 15.61
N ASP A 182 0.35 1.14 16.55
CA ASP A 182 1.14 0.69 17.70
C ASP A 182 0.33 0.56 19.00
N ARG A 183 -1.00 0.71 18.93
CA ARG A 183 -1.94 0.42 20.04
C ARG A 183 -1.54 -0.81 20.87
N PRO A 184 -1.79 -0.82 22.20
CA PRO A 184 -1.38 -1.93 23.07
C PRO A 184 -1.87 -3.31 22.61
N ILE A 185 -0.97 -4.09 22.01
CA ILE A 185 -1.28 -5.42 21.49
C ILE A 185 -1.30 -6.45 22.61
N LYS A 186 -2.46 -7.08 22.84
CA LYS A 186 -2.62 -8.18 23.79
C LYS A 186 -2.36 -9.53 23.12
N GLY A 187 -1.57 -10.39 23.79
CA GLY A 187 -1.30 -11.77 23.34
C GLY A 187 -0.05 -11.94 22.45
N GLY A 188 0.62 -13.09 22.57
CA GLY A 188 1.87 -13.37 21.86
C GLY A 188 1.71 -13.51 20.34
N ILE A 189 0.63 -14.16 19.88
CA ILE A 189 0.33 -14.34 18.45
C ILE A 189 0.07 -12.99 17.78
N ALA A 190 -0.74 -12.12 18.42
CA ALA A 190 -1.01 -10.80 17.88
C ALA A 190 0.28 -9.97 17.75
N LYS A 191 1.15 -9.97 18.77
CA LYS A 191 2.46 -9.29 18.70
C LYS A 191 3.33 -9.81 17.56
N PHE A 192 3.37 -11.13 17.37
CA PHE A 192 4.10 -11.77 16.27
C PHE A 192 3.55 -11.36 14.89
N LEU A 193 2.23 -11.42 14.71
CA LEU A 193 1.57 -11.07 13.46
C LEU A 193 1.77 -9.60 13.10
N ILE A 194 1.69 -8.71 14.08
CA ILE A 194 1.83 -7.27 13.85
C ILE A 194 3.27 -6.91 13.48
N ALA A 195 4.28 -7.47 14.15
CA ALA A 195 5.69 -7.27 13.78
C ALA A 195 5.98 -7.73 12.33
N GLY A 196 5.40 -8.88 11.94
CA GLY A 196 5.49 -9.36 10.56
C GLY A 196 4.78 -8.46 9.55
N GLN A 197 3.57 -8.00 9.86
CA GLN A 197 2.80 -7.07 9.02
C GLN A 197 3.55 -5.74 8.84
N ARG A 198 4.04 -5.14 9.93
CA ARG A 198 4.86 -3.91 9.91
C ARG A 198 6.07 -4.05 9.01
N THR A 199 6.79 -5.17 9.12
CA THR A 199 7.94 -5.47 8.24
C THR A 199 7.51 -5.60 6.77
N GLN A 200 6.38 -6.26 6.48
CA GLN A 200 5.84 -6.42 5.13
C GLN A 200 5.45 -5.07 4.51
N PHE A 201 4.72 -4.22 5.24
CA PHE A 201 4.31 -2.89 4.79
C PHE A 201 5.52 -1.98 4.59
N ALA A 202 6.47 -1.96 5.53
CA ALA A 202 7.70 -1.18 5.40
C ALA A 202 8.50 -1.59 4.16
N ALA A 203 8.63 -2.90 3.89
CA ALA A 203 9.30 -3.40 2.69
C ALA A 203 8.59 -2.95 1.40
N PHE A 204 7.26 -3.01 1.37
CA PHE A 204 6.44 -2.57 0.24
C PHE A 204 6.57 -1.06 -0.01
N ASN A 205 6.41 -0.24 1.03
CA ASN A 205 6.52 1.21 0.95
C ASN A 205 7.91 1.63 0.46
N LEU A 206 8.96 1.04 1.03
CA LEU A 206 10.33 1.32 0.62
C LEU A 206 10.58 0.96 -0.86
N GLN A 207 10.02 -0.15 -1.32
CA GLN A 207 10.14 -0.57 -2.72
C GLN A 207 9.50 0.42 -3.70
N ASN A 208 8.33 0.97 -3.35
CA ASN A 208 7.64 1.97 -4.16
C ASN A 208 8.38 3.31 -4.16
N LEU A 209 8.84 3.76 -3.00
CA LEU A 209 9.63 5.00 -2.86
C LEU A 209 10.90 4.96 -3.71
N LEU A 210 11.64 3.85 -3.66
CA LEU A 210 12.87 3.65 -4.42
C LEU A 210 12.67 3.48 -5.93
N ARG A 211 11.44 3.37 -6.41
CA ARG A 211 11.12 3.25 -7.84
C ARG A 211 10.41 4.49 -8.38
N GLY A 212 10.94 5.66 -7.98
CA GLY A 212 10.44 6.95 -8.46
C GLY A 212 9.06 7.28 -7.91
N ARG A 213 8.71 6.74 -6.74
CA ARG A 213 7.44 6.97 -6.03
C ARG A 213 6.18 6.60 -6.85
N ASN A 214 6.33 5.92 -7.97
CA ASN A 214 5.22 5.50 -8.82
C ASN A 214 4.55 4.29 -8.19
N MET A 215 3.32 4.49 -7.71
CA MET A 215 2.59 3.44 -7.03
C MET A 215 1.59 2.83 -8.00
N ALA A 216 1.74 1.54 -8.31
CA ALA A 216 0.87 0.87 -9.28
C ALA A 216 -0.60 0.79 -8.82
N VAL A 217 -0.81 0.78 -7.50
CA VAL A 217 -2.10 0.68 -6.84
C VAL A 217 -2.06 1.61 -5.64
N LEU A 218 -2.92 2.63 -5.64
CA LEU A 218 -3.23 3.45 -4.47
C LEU A 218 -4.01 2.60 -3.46
N GLY A 219 -3.60 2.70 -2.19
CA GLY A 219 -4.33 2.07 -1.10
C GLY A 219 -5.49 2.97 -0.67
N GLY A 220 -6.69 2.42 -0.52
CA GLY A 220 -7.87 3.17 -0.07
C GLY A 220 -7.79 3.67 1.38
N GLN A 221 -6.76 3.27 2.13
CA GLN A 221 -6.66 3.57 3.57
C GLN A 221 -6.52 5.06 3.85
N PHE A 222 -5.68 5.76 3.09
CA PHE A 222 -5.48 7.21 3.21
C PHE A 222 -4.87 7.76 1.91
N SER A 223 -5.72 8.16 0.98
CA SER A 223 -5.32 8.66 -0.34
C SER A 223 -6.17 9.84 -0.79
N ILE A 224 -5.51 10.84 -1.37
CA ILE A 224 -6.19 11.97 -2.02
C ILE A 224 -6.19 11.77 -3.53
N PHE A 225 -7.30 12.10 -4.18
CA PHE A 225 -7.53 11.95 -5.62
C PHE A 225 -8.00 13.27 -6.20
N SER A 226 -7.47 13.64 -7.37
CA SER A 226 -8.01 14.77 -8.13
C SER A 226 -9.39 14.38 -8.68
N THR A 227 -10.43 15.16 -8.39
CA THR A 227 -11.77 14.88 -8.92
C THR A 227 -11.79 14.99 -10.44
N ASN A 228 -10.99 15.87 -11.03
CA ASN A 228 -10.79 15.94 -12.49
C ASN A 228 -10.22 14.64 -13.06
N ALA A 229 -9.19 14.07 -12.42
CA ALA A 229 -8.63 12.80 -12.85
C ALA A 229 -9.63 11.63 -12.71
N LEU A 230 -10.47 11.64 -11.66
CA LEU A 230 -11.56 10.67 -11.51
C LEU A 230 -12.59 10.80 -12.63
N ARG A 231 -13.04 12.01 -12.96
CA ARG A 231 -13.99 12.27 -14.06
C ARG A 231 -13.44 11.82 -15.41
N ASP A 232 -12.17 12.10 -15.69
CA ASP A 232 -11.51 11.67 -16.93
C ASP A 232 -11.40 10.14 -17.01
N ALA A 233 -11.04 9.49 -15.90
CA ALA A 233 -11.01 8.04 -15.80
C ALA A 233 -12.41 7.45 -16.05
N MET A 234 -13.45 8.01 -15.44
CA MET A 234 -14.84 7.58 -15.65
C MET A 234 -15.26 7.74 -17.12
N LYS A 235 -14.97 8.88 -17.75
CA LYS A 235 -15.29 9.17 -19.15
C LYS A 235 -14.62 8.18 -20.10
N GLN A 236 -13.33 7.89 -19.91
CA GLN A 236 -12.60 6.95 -20.77
C GLN A 236 -13.05 5.50 -20.62
N ASN A 237 -13.52 5.11 -19.43
CA ASN A 237 -13.98 3.75 -19.15
C ASN A 237 -15.51 3.61 -19.26
N HIS A 238 -16.23 4.66 -19.68
CA HIS A 238 -17.70 4.70 -19.81
C HIS A 238 -18.42 4.33 -18.51
N GLN A 239 -17.95 4.88 -17.39
CA GLN A 239 -18.48 4.63 -16.05
C GLN A 239 -19.27 5.83 -15.53
N THR A 240 -20.32 5.56 -14.75
CA THR A 240 -21.10 6.61 -14.06
C THR A 240 -20.56 6.92 -12.66
N THR A 241 -19.74 6.04 -12.10
CA THR A 241 -19.12 6.21 -10.78
C THR A 241 -17.65 5.77 -10.83
N PRO A 242 -16.76 6.34 -9.99
CA PRO A 242 -15.33 5.99 -10.04
C PRO A 242 -15.04 4.55 -9.61
N TRP A 243 -15.67 4.07 -8.54
CA TRP A 243 -15.48 2.70 -8.07
C TRP A 243 -16.52 1.76 -8.67
N VAL A 244 -16.07 0.59 -9.16
CA VAL A 244 -16.95 -0.42 -9.78
C VAL A 244 -17.07 -1.67 -8.92
N LYS A 245 -18.31 -2.15 -8.79
CA LYS A 245 -18.71 -3.28 -7.93
C LYS A 245 -18.10 -4.63 -8.30
N ASP A 246 -17.73 -4.80 -9.56
CA ASP A 246 -17.29 -6.10 -10.06
C ASP A 246 -15.84 -6.41 -9.67
N SER A 247 -15.12 -5.50 -9.00
CA SER A 247 -13.74 -5.70 -8.53
C SER A 247 -13.70 -5.95 -7.02
N GLU A 248 -13.09 -7.06 -6.59
CA GLU A 248 -12.78 -7.30 -5.16
C GLU A 248 -11.68 -6.35 -4.64
N VAL A 249 -11.02 -5.61 -5.53
CA VAL A 249 -10.00 -4.61 -5.23
C VAL A 249 -10.27 -3.36 -6.08
N GLU A 250 -11.32 -2.67 -5.69
CA GLU A 250 -11.85 -1.45 -6.29
C GLU A 250 -10.77 -0.38 -6.47
N ASP A 251 -9.93 -0.16 -5.45
CA ASP A 251 -8.87 0.87 -5.46
C ASP A 251 -7.75 0.54 -6.46
N SER A 252 -7.45 -0.75 -6.65
CA SER A 252 -6.45 -1.20 -7.63
C SER A 252 -6.91 -0.93 -9.05
N LEU A 253 -8.19 -1.20 -9.33
CA LEU A 253 -8.75 -0.96 -10.65
C LEU A 253 -8.82 0.53 -10.94
N LEU A 254 -9.32 1.34 -9.99
CA LEU A 254 -9.35 2.79 -10.12
C LEU A 254 -7.95 3.38 -10.39
N SER A 255 -6.93 2.90 -9.65
CA SER A 255 -5.54 3.33 -9.87
C SER A 255 -5.05 3.05 -11.29
N LEU A 256 -5.36 1.90 -11.86
CA LEU A 256 -5.02 1.60 -13.26
C LEU A 256 -5.79 2.49 -14.24
N GLN A 257 -7.05 2.81 -13.94
CA GLN A 257 -7.88 3.67 -14.79
C GLN A 257 -7.38 5.11 -14.80
N ILE A 258 -7.01 5.66 -13.63
CA ILE A 258 -6.35 6.97 -13.50
C ILE A 258 -5.06 7.00 -14.33
N LYS A 259 -4.21 5.97 -14.21
CA LYS A 259 -2.99 5.88 -15.01
C LYS A 259 -3.25 5.75 -16.51
N SER A 260 -4.27 5.00 -16.88
CA SER A 260 -4.67 4.84 -18.30
C SER A 260 -5.21 6.14 -18.87
N ALA A 261 -5.80 6.99 -18.01
CA ALA A 261 -6.24 8.33 -18.37
C ALA A 261 -5.10 9.35 -18.53
N GLY A 262 -3.85 8.95 -18.32
CA GLY A 262 -2.67 9.79 -18.52
C GLY A 262 -2.12 10.42 -17.23
N TYR A 263 -2.74 10.15 -16.09
CA TYR A 263 -2.33 10.69 -14.79
C TYR A 263 -1.30 9.80 -14.09
N LEU A 264 -0.62 10.38 -13.09
CA LEU A 264 0.33 9.72 -12.22
C LEU A 264 -0.34 9.32 -10.90
N THR A 265 -0.02 8.13 -10.43
CA THR A 265 -0.36 7.65 -9.07
C THR A 265 0.91 7.55 -8.25
N LYS A 266 0.98 8.25 -7.12
CA LYS A 266 2.21 8.37 -6.32
C LYS A 266 2.03 7.94 -4.86
N ILE A 267 3.14 7.67 -4.21
CA ILE A 267 3.24 7.60 -2.75
C ILE A 267 3.99 8.83 -2.23
N SER A 268 3.45 9.48 -1.20
CA SER A 268 4.11 10.59 -0.51
C SER A 268 5.30 10.07 0.32
N PRO A 269 6.46 10.74 0.37
CA PRO A 269 7.53 10.41 1.29
C PRO A 269 7.30 11.01 2.68
N TYR A 270 6.36 11.96 2.80
CA TYR A 270 6.12 12.77 3.99
C TYR A 270 4.84 12.35 4.73
N ALA A 271 3.71 12.25 4.03
CA ALA A 271 2.43 11.91 4.65
C ALA A 271 2.43 10.49 5.24
N ARG A 272 1.89 10.34 6.45
CA ARG A 272 1.83 9.09 7.20
C ARG A 272 0.41 8.78 7.69
N ALA A 273 0.10 7.50 7.75
CA ALA A 273 -1.12 7.00 8.37
C ALA A 273 -0.86 5.65 9.07
N ASN A 274 -1.64 5.34 10.08
CA ASN A 274 -1.59 4.12 10.86
C ASN A 274 -2.90 3.36 10.66
N VAL A 275 -2.82 2.14 10.16
CA VAL A 275 -3.99 1.30 9.85
C VAL A 275 -4.19 0.24 10.93
N GLY A 276 -5.44 -0.17 11.13
CA GLY A 276 -5.81 -1.27 12.00
C GLY A 276 -5.04 -2.55 11.66
N GLY A 277 -4.38 -3.12 12.66
CA GLY A 277 -3.59 -4.34 12.49
C GLY A 277 -4.42 -5.61 12.64
N MET A 278 -4.18 -6.62 11.79
CA MET A 278 -4.84 -7.92 11.95
C MET A 278 -4.20 -8.72 13.10
N THR A 279 -4.91 -8.82 14.23
CA THR A 279 -4.41 -9.46 15.46
C THR A 279 -4.63 -10.97 15.52
N THR A 280 -5.50 -11.52 14.66
CA THR A 280 -5.82 -12.95 14.58
C THR A 280 -5.31 -13.58 13.28
N LEU A 281 -4.90 -14.85 13.33
CA LEU A 281 -4.49 -15.59 12.13
C LEU A 281 -5.59 -15.67 11.08
N LYS A 282 -6.85 -15.86 11.51
CA LYS A 282 -8.01 -15.97 10.62
C LYS A 282 -8.32 -14.64 9.93
N GLY A 283 -8.33 -13.53 10.68
CA GLY A 283 -8.53 -12.20 10.11
C GLY A 283 -7.39 -11.81 9.16
N TYR A 284 -6.16 -12.11 9.56
CA TYR A 284 -4.98 -11.87 8.73
C TYR A 284 -4.99 -12.66 7.42
N ASP A 285 -5.36 -13.95 7.47
CA ASP A 285 -5.50 -14.79 6.27
C ASP A 285 -6.58 -14.27 5.32
N ALA A 286 -7.78 -13.97 5.84
CA ALA A 286 -8.88 -13.45 5.02
C ALA A 286 -8.47 -12.19 4.25
N GLN A 287 -7.81 -11.25 4.92
CA GLN A 287 -7.37 -10.00 4.32
C GLN A 287 -6.24 -10.18 3.31
N GLN A 288 -5.23 -10.98 3.64
CA GLN A 288 -4.10 -11.24 2.73
C GLN A 288 -4.52 -12.04 1.50
N VAL A 289 -5.43 -13.00 1.65
CA VAL A 289 -5.99 -13.75 0.52
C VAL A 289 -6.83 -12.83 -0.37
N LYS A 290 -7.64 -11.93 0.19
CA LYS A 290 -8.39 -10.92 -0.58
C LYS A 290 -7.44 -10.06 -1.43
N TRP A 291 -6.41 -9.47 -0.81
CA TRP A 291 -5.45 -8.61 -1.51
C TRP A 291 -4.66 -9.36 -2.59
N THR A 292 -4.17 -10.55 -2.28
CA THR A 292 -3.36 -11.34 -3.22
C THR A 292 -4.22 -11.86 -4.37
N TYR A 293 -5.43 -12.36 -4.09
CA TYR A 293 -6.36 -12.81 -5.12
C TYR A 293 -6.70 -11.70 -6.11
N GLY A 294 -7.07 -10.52 -5.61
CA GLY A 294 -7.41 -9.41 -6.49
C GLY A 294 -6.22 -8.85 -7.27
N ALA A 295 -5.01 -8.89 -6.71
CA ALA A 295 -3.80 -8.61 -7.47
C ALA A 295 -3.55 -9.62 -8.60
N ILE A 296 -3.87 -10.91 -8.39
CA ILE A 296 -3.79 -11.95 -9.43
C ILE A 296 -4.85 -11.69 -10.52
N GLU A 297 -6.08 -11.38 -10.12
CA GLU A 297 -7.17 -11.06 -11.05
C GLU A 297 -6.81 -9.87 -11.94
N LEU A 298 -6.19 -8.84 -11.39
CA LEU A 298 -5.72 -7.66 -12.11
C LEU A 298 -4.66 -7.98 -13.18
N MET A 299 -3.82 -8.99 -12.95
CA MET A 299 -2.73 -9.38 -13.85
C MET A 299 -3.18 -10.31 -14.99
N TRP A 300 -4.32 -10.96 -14.87
CA TRP A 300 -4.71 -12.02 -15.78
C TRP A 300 -5.58 -11.49 -16.94
N PRO A 301 -5.23 -11.80 -18.21
CA PRO A 301 -6.04 -11.39 -19.35
C PRO A 301 -7.37 -12.13 -19.41
N GLY A 302 -8.45 -11.38 -19.66
CA GLY A 302 -9.69 -11.97 -20.19
C GLY A 302 -10.77 -12.37 -19.17
N GLN A 303 -11.03 -11.55 -18.16
CA GLN A 303 -12.35 -11.59 -17.48
C GLN A 303 -13.16 -10.30 -17.58
N ARG A 304 -12.57 -9.16 -17.98
CA ARG A 304 -13.26 -7.87 -18.06
C ARG A 304 -12.80 -7.14 -19.32
N GLY A 305 -13.75 -6.89 -20.22
CA GLY A 305 -13.57 -6.58 -21.65
C GLY A 305 -13.01 -5.20 -22.00
N ASP A 306 -11.94 -4.75 -21.35
CA ASP A 306 -11.10 -3.68 -21.88
C ASP A 306 -9.66 -4.20 -22.00
N THR A 307 -8.98 -3.84 -23.09
CA THR A 307 -7.72 -4.38 -23.60
C THR A 307 -6.49 -4.09 -22.70
N LYS A 308 -6.72 -3.74 -21.44
CA LYS A 308 -5.76 -3.19 -20.45
C LYS A 308 -5.29 -4.21 -19.42
N GLY A 309 -6.00 -5.32 -19.24
CA GLY A 309 -5.52 -6.50 -18.52
C GLY A 309 -4.61 -7.36 -19.41
N GLN A 310 -3.45 -6.84 -19.82
CA GLN A 310 -2.46 -7.66 -20.52
C GLN A 310 -1.46 -8.20 -19.49
N PRO A 311 -1.12 -9.50 -19.52
CA PRO A 311 -0.21 -10.12 -18.55
C PRO A 311 1.18 -9.47 -18.56
N PHE A 312 1.51 -8.68 -19.57
CA PHE A 312 2.78 -7.96 -19.67
C PHE A 312 2.68 -6.44 -19.71
N HIS A 313 1.53 -5.87 -19.33
CA HIS A 313 1.37 -4.41 -19.24
C HIS A 313 2.52 -3.84 -18.37
N PRO A 314 3.21 -2.76 -18.80
CA PRO A 314 4.38 -2.25 -18.09
C PRO A 314 4.14 -1.97 -16.60
N ASN A 315 2.94 -1.48 -16.25
CA ASN A 315 2.54 -1.22 -14.86
C ASN A 315 2.30 -2.48 -14.02
N LEU A 316 2.10 -3.65 -14.64
CA LEU A 316 1.80 -4.93 -13.97
C LEU A 316 3.03 -5.85 -13.86
N ARG A 317 4.12 -5.57 -14.57
CA ARG A 317 5.38 -6.34 -14.49
C ARG A 317 5.89 -6.47 -13.06
N LEU A 318 5.72 -5.42 -12.26
CA LEU A 318 6.09 -5.44 -10.85
C LEU A 318 5.37 -6.55 -10.07
N ARG A 319 4.06 -6.67 -10.26
CA ARG A 319 3.24 -7.68 -9.58
C ARG A 319 3.62 -9.09 -10.01
N TRP A 320 4.01 -9.29 -11.28
CA TRP A 320 4.57 -10.56 -11.74
C TRP A 320 5.90 -10.88 -11.08
N PHE A 321 6.80 -9.91 -10.95
CA PHE A 321 8.06 -10.12 -10.22
C PHE A 321 7.84 -10.46 -8.74
N GLU A 322 6.82 -9.87 -8.09
CA GLU A 322 6.42 -10.23 -6.73
C GLU A 322 5.93 -11.68 -6.64
N ASN A 323 5.06 -12.10 -7.55
CA ASN A 323 4.51 -13.46 -7.59
C ASN A 323 5.59 -14.51 -7.93
N PHE A 324 6.43 -14.22 -8.92
CA PHE A 324 7.57 -15.06 -9.25
C PHE A 324 8.53 -15.16 -8.06
N GLY A 325 8.81 -14.03 -7.38
CA GLY A 325 9.62 -14.01 -6.17
C GLY A 325 9.04 -14.89 -5.05
N MET A 326 7.73 -14.87 -4.83
CA MET A 326 7.05 -15.74 -3.86
C MET A 326 7.14 -17.23 -4.27
N LEU A 327 6.96 -17.54 -5.56
CA LEU A 327 7.11 -18.91 -6.07
C LEU A 327 8.54 -19.43 -5.91
N THR A 328 9.56 -18.61 -6.22
CA THR A 328 10.96 -18.98 -6.02
C THR A 328 11.27 -19.17 -4.53
N ASN A 329 10.71 -18.33 -3.64
CA ASN A 329 10.85 -18.50 -2.19
C ASN A 329 10.25 -19.83 -1.70
N LEU A 330 9.09 -20.22 -2.24
CA LEU A 330 8.47 -21.52 -1.95
C LEU A 330 9.35 -22.66 -2.45
N PHE A 331 9.79 -22.59 -3.70
CA PHE A 331 10.64 -23.62 -4.32
C PHE A 331 11.92 -23.85 -3.51
N VAL A 332 12.67 -22.80 -3.20
CA VAL A 332 13.94 -22.92 -2.46
C VAL A 332 13.71 -23.55 -1.09
N ARG A 333 12.68 -23.13 -0.35
CA ARG A 333 12.40 -23.68 1.00
C ARG A 333 11.98 -25.14 0.97
N VAL A 334 11.02 -25.48 0.11
CA VAL A 334 10.54 -26.87 -0.01
C VAL A 334 11.66 -27.76 -0.52
N ALA A 335 12.37 -27.36 -1.58
CA ALA A 335 13.48 -28.12 -2.12
C ALA A 335 14.61 -28.27 -1.10
N PHE A 336 14.96 -27.22 -0.34
CA PHE A 336 15.97 -27.28 0.71
C PHE A 336 15.60 -28.31 1.80
N VAL A 337 14.36 -28.27 2.32
CA VAL A 337 13.90 -29.22 3.34
C VAL A 337 13.88 -30.66 2.81
N VAL A 338 13.39 -30.86 1.59
CA VAL A 338 13.32 -32.20 0.96
C VAL A 338 14.72 -32.76 0.68
N LEU A 339 15.64 -31.95 0.12
CA LEU A 339 17.02 -32.37 -0.16
C LEU A 339 17.81 -32.60 1.13
N LEU A 340 17.58 -31.80 2.18
CA LEU A 340 18.18 -32.02 3.48
C LEU A 340 17.71 -33.33 4.09
N ALA A 341 16.40 -33.60 4.10
CA ALA A 341 15.85 -34.87 4.58
C ALA A 341 16.40 -36.06 3.78
N GLY A 342 16.47 -35.95 2.45
CA GLY A 342 17.07 -36.97 1.58
C GLY A 342 18.56 -37.20 1.89
N SER A 343 19.35 -36.13 2.06
CA SER A 343 20.78 -36.22 2.38
C SER A 343 21.03 -36.85 3.75
N LEU A 344 20.22 -36.51 4.74
CA LEU A 344 20.30 -37.10 6.09
C LEU A 344 19.91 -38.59 6.07
N SER A 345 18.95 -39.00 5.24
CA SER A 345 18.49 -40.40 5.19
C SER A 345 19.51 -41.40 4.67
N ILE A 346 20.55 -40.92 3.95
CA ILE A 346 21.64 -41.74 3.40
C ILE A 346 23.01 -41.35 3.98
N ASP A 347 23.03 -40.59 5.07
CA ASP A 347 24.24 -40.08 5.74
C ASP A 347 25.20 -39.28 4.81
N ALA A 348 24.66 -38.66 3.76
CA ALA A 348 25.43 -37.85 2.79
C ALA A 348 25.49 -36.35 3.15
N PHE A 349 24.96 -35.96 4.32
CA PHE A 349 24.92 -34.56 4.73
C PHE A 349 26.29 -34.06 5.19
N ILE A 350 26.82 -33.06 4.49
CA ILE A 350 28.01 -32.32 4.88
C ILE A 350 27.62 -30.85 5.03
N PHE A 351 27.74 -30.33 6.25
CA PHE A 351 27.44 -28.92 6.50
C PHE A 351 28.48 -28.01 5.84
N SER A 352 27.99 -26.98 5.16
CA SER A 352 28.81 -25.95 4.54
C SER A 352 28.41 -24.59 5.08
N ALA A 353 29.37 -23.86 5.67
CA ALA A 353 29.14 -22.55 6.27
C ALA A 353 28.63 -21.50 5.26
N TRP A 354 28.84 -21.73 3.96
CA TRP A 354 28.32 -20.88 2.88
C TRP A 354 26.78 -20.75 2.91
N TRP A 355 26.07 -21.76 3.43
CA TRP A 355 24.61 -21.71 3.62
C TRP A 355 24.14 -20.74 4.69
N LEU A 356 25.05 -20.17 5.49
CA LEU A 356 24.73 -19.10 6.45
C LEU A 356 24.66 -17.72 5.78
N ILE A 357 25.23 -17.53 4.59
CA ILE A 357 25.22 -16.22 3.92
C ILE A 357 23.79 -15.76 3.58
N PRO A 358 22.93 -16.56 2.92
CA PRO A 358 21.57 -16.13 2.61
C PRO A 358 20.75 -15.66 3.81
N PRO A 359 20.67 -16.40 4.94
CA PRO A 359 19.93 -15.93 6.12
C PRO A 359 20.57 -14.69 6.76
N LEU A 360 21.91 -14.58 6.79
CA LEU A 360 22.58 -13.38 7.31
C LEU A 360 22.27 -12.13 6.47
N VAL A 361 22.27 -12.25 5.14
CA VAL A 361 21.89 -11.14 4.24
C VAL A 361 20.41 -10.79 4.42
N ALA A 362 19.53 -11.79 4.59
CA ALA A 362 18.11 -11.58 4.86
C ALA A 362 17.89 -10.85 6.20
N MET A 363 18.60 -11.25 7.26
CA MET A 363 18.58 -10.58 8.56
C MET A 363 19.05 -9.13 8.47
N ALA A 364 20.15 -8.88 7.75
CA ALA A 364 20.66 -7.52 7.53
C ALA A 364 19.65 -6.66 6.75
N LEU A 365 18.99 -7.22 5.73
CA LEU A 365 17.96 -6.53 4.97
C LEU A 365 16.72 -6.23 5.81
N ASN A 366 16.24 -7.18 6.60
CA ASN A 366 15.12 -6.97 7.51
C ASN A 366 15.45 -5.92 8.56
N LEU A 367 16.67 -5.93 9.11
CA LEU A 367 17.12 -4.92 10.07
C LEU A 367 17.16 -3.53 9.43
N ARG A 368 17.65 -3.44 8.19
CA ARG A 368 17.62 -2.20 7.43
C ARG A 368 16.18 -1.69 7.26
N ILE A 369 15.24 -2.56 6.89
CA ILE A 369 13.83 -2.19 6.72
C ILE A 369 13.23 -1.72 8.04
N ALA A 370 13.43 -2.46 9.14
CA ALA A 370 12.95 -2.06 10.47
C ALA A 370 13.45 -0.67 10.86
N ARG A 371 14.74 -0.37 10.60
CA ARG A 371 15.35 0.94 10.89
C ARG A 371 14.87 2.08 9.97
N THR A 372 14.13 1.80 8.90
CA THR A 372 13.49 2.85 8.08
C THR A 372 12.10 3.24 8.58
N MET A 373 11.54 2.51 9.55
CA MET A 373 10.25 2.83 10.14
C MET A 373 10.40 3.93 11.20
N THR A 374 9.53 4.94 11.14
CA THR A 374 9.56 6.08 12.07
C THR A 374 9.40 5.65 13.53
N HIS A 375 8.46 4.74 13.81
CA HIS A 375 8.18 4.24 15.17
C HIS A 375 8.69 2.80 15.36
N CYS A 376 9.95 2.53 15.03
CA CYS A 376 10.56 1.20 15.19
C CYS A 376 10.66 0.81 16.67
N ASP A 377 10.12 -0.35 17.05
CA ASP A 377 10.19 -0.88 18.42
C ASP A 377 11.20 -2.05 18.56
N ASN A 378 11.45 -2.48 19.80
CA ASN A 378 12.33 -3.62 20.06
C ASN A 378 11.82 -4.92 19.44
N ARG A 379 10.51 -5.08 19.25
CA ARG A 379 9.91 -6.29 18.65
C ARG A 379 10.22 -6.33 17.16
N ASP A 380 10.16 -5.20 16.46
CA ASP A 380 10.53 -5.07 15.04
C ASP A 380 12.00 -5.46 14.84
N VAL A 381 12.90 -4.99 15.72
CA VAL A 381 14.33 -5.34 15.68
C VAL A 381 14.56 -6.83 15.99
N MET A 382 13.90 -7.37 17.01
CA MET A 382 14.00 -8.80 17.35
C MET A 382 13.45 -9.67 16.22
N PHE A 383 12.33 -9.27 15.61
CA PHE A 383 11.75 -9.96 14.46
C PHE A 383 12.73 -9.98 13.27
N ALA A 384 13.44 -8.88 13.04
CA ALA A 384 14.43 -8.77 11.98
C ALA A 384 15.68 -9.65 12.19
N VAL A 385 16.16 -9.77 13.44
CA VAL A 385 17.45 -10.42 13.75
C VAL A 385 17.30 -11.89 14.16
N LEU A 386 16.18 -12.32 14.75
CA LEU A 386 16.08 -13.66 15.33
C LEU A 386 15.90 -14.81 14.31
N LEU A 387 15.91 -14.52 13.00
CA LEU A 387 15.71 -15.44 11.85
C LEU A 387 14.41 -16.25 11.90
N PHE A 388 14.21 -17.06 12.94
CA PHE A 388 13.08 -17.94 13.15
C PHE A 388 11.71 -17.23 13.10
N PRO A 389 11.48 -16.07 13.75
CA PRO A 389 10.19 -15.38 13.62
C PRO A 389 9.92 -14.92 12.19
N ALA A 390 10.92 -14.36 11.51
CA ALA A 390 10.79 -13.92 10.12
C ALA A 390 10.52 -15.10 9.17
N GLU A 391 11.17 -16.25 9.42
CA GLU A 391 10.98 -17.46 8.63
C GLU A 391 9.59 -18.07 8.84
N LEU A 392 9.12 -18.16 10.09
CA LEU A 392 7.76 -18.62 10.41
C LEU A 392 6.71 -17.73 9.74
N PHE A 393 6.92 -16.41 9.77
CA PHE A 393 6.03 -15.46 9.10
C PHE A 393 6.08 -15.59 7.57
N MET A 394 7.23 -15.93 6.99
CA MET A 394 7.34 -16.25 5.58
C MET A 394 6.47 -17.46 5.19
N TRP A 395 6.45 -18.52 6.01
CA TRP A 395 5.55 -19.66 5.79
C TRP A 395 4.07 -19.30 5.86
N VAL A 396 3.69 -18.40 6.78
CA VAL A 396 2.32 -17.83 6.80
C VAL A 396 2.01 -17.14 5.47
N ARG A 397 2.91 -16.29 4.98
CA ARG A 397 2.74 -15.59 3.68
C ARG A 397 2.68 -16.55 2.49
N LEU A 398 3.49 -17.62 2.49
CA LEU A 398 3.44 -18.67 1.48
C LEU A 398 2.11 -19.42 1.50
N GLY A 399 1.55 -19.66 2.68
CA GLY A 399 0.21 -20.22 2.84
C GLY A 399 -0.86 -19.35 2.18
N HIS A 400 -0.83 -18.04 2.40
CA HIS A 400 -1.76 -17.09 1.78
C HIS A 400 -1.60 -17.07 0.25
N PHE A 401 -0.36 -17.06 -0.23
CA PHE A 401 -0.03 -17.11 -1.65
C PHE A 401 -0.63 -18.36 -2.33
N LEU A 402 -0.40 -19.54 -1.77
CA LEU A 402 -0.93 -20.80 -2.30
C LEU A 402 -2.46 -20.84 -2.30
N ARG A 403 -3.09 -20.38 -1.20
CA ARG A 403 -4.56 -20.30 -1.12
C ARG A 403 -5.13 -19.35 -2.15
N SER A 404 -4.51 -18.19 -2.35
CA SER A 404 -4.96 -17.18 -3.33
C SER A 404 -4.91 -17.71 -4.76
N TRP A 405 -3.79 -18.34 -5.14
CA TRP A 405 -3.64 -18.99 -6.45
C TRP A 405 -4.59 -20.19 -6.62
N SER A 406 -4.75 -21.01 -5.59
CA SER A 406 -5.71 -22.12 -5.62
C SER A 406 -7.14 -21.63 -5.83
N ARG A 407 -7.54 -20.57 -5.13
CA ARG A 407 -8.88 -19.95 -5.25
C ARG A 407 -9.09 -19.37 -6.65
N PHE A 408 -8.09 -18.67 -7.18
CA PHE A 408 -8.09 -18.12 -8.55
C PHE A 408 -8.22 -19.22 -9.62
N LEU A 409 -7.37 -20.24 -9.58
CA LEU A 409 -7.37 -21.33 -10.56
C LEU A 409 -8.62 -22.21 -10.47
N SER A 410 -9.19 -22.37 -9.28
CA SER A 410 -10.38 -23.19 -9.08
C SER A 410 -11.66 -22.56 -9.65
N LYS A 411 -11.65 -21.27 -10.06
CA LYS A 411 -12.80 -20.50 -10.56
C LYS A 411 -14.10 -20.61 -9.74
N LYS A 412 -14.07 -21.21 -8.55
CA LYS A 412 -15.21 -21.26 -7.66
C LYS A 412 -15.44 -19.83 -7.20
N LYS A 413 -16.56 -19.23 -7.64
CA LYS A 413 -17.24 -18.15 -6.91
C LYS A 413 -17.63 -18.72 -5.55
N VAL A 414 -16.67 -18.84 -4.65
CA VAL A 414 -16.95 -19.11 -3.24
C VAL A 414 -17.41 -17.77 -2.71
N ASP A 415 -18.69 -17.69 -2.40
CA ASP A 415 -19.26 -16.52 -1.76
C ASP A 415 -18.52 -16.30 -0.44
N ASN A 416 -17.59 -15.35 -0.44
CA ASN A 416 -16.62 -15.14 0.65
C ASN A 416 -17.32 -14.86 1.98
N TRP A 417 -18.53 -14.32 1.90
CA TRP A 417 -19.39 -13.95 3.02
C TRP A 417 -20.03 -15.17 3.68
N ALA A 418 -20.51 -16.13 2.89
CA ALA A 418 -21.05 -17.38 3.43
C ALA A 418 -19.94 -18.26 4.03
N ALA A 419 -18.72 -18.23 3.46
CA ALA A 419 -17.57 -18.93 4.02
C ALA A 419 -17.09 -18.29 5.34
N GLN A 420 -17.16 -16.96 5.46
CA GLN A 420 -16.82 -16.22 6.68
C GLN A 420 -17.84 -16.46 7.79
N ALA A 421 -19.14 -16.39 7.48
CA ALA A 421 -20.23 -16.74 8.41
C ALA A 421 -20.21 -18.22 8.83
N LYS A 422 -19.86 -19.14 7.92
CA LYS A 422 -19.71 -20.57 8.23
C LYS A 422 -18.46 -20.88 9.06
N ALA A 423 -17.41 -20.06 8.93
CA ALA A 423 -16.22 -20.15 9.77
C ALA A 423 -16.41 -19.51 11.15
N GLU A 424 -17.45 -18.69 11.34
CA GLU A 424 -17.86 -18.14 12.64
C GLU A 424 -18.82 -19.09 13.40
N SER A 425 -19.54 -19.97 12.70
CA SER A 425 -20.50 -20.92 13.30
C SER A 425 -19.91 -22.28 13.73
N GLY A 426 -18.59 -22.41 13.83
CA GLY A 426 -17.94 -23.57 14.48
C GLY A 426 -18.13 -24.94 13.80
N GLY A 427 -18.66 -24.99 12.57
CA GLY A 427 -18.94 -26.23 11.85
C GLY A 427 -17.70 -26.88 11.24
N GLY A 428 -16.88 -27.56 12.04
CA GLY A 428 -15.75 -28.36 11.57
C GLY A 428 -16.21 -29.64 10.88
N SER A 429 -16.20 -29.68 9.54
CA SER A 429 -16.34 -30.93 8.79
C SER A 429 -14.98 -31.57 8.51
N LEU A 430 -14.95 -32.89 8.38
CA LEU A 430 -13.76 -33.68 7.97
C LEU A 430 -13.07 -33.15 6.70
N GLY A 431 -13.75 -32.35 5.88
CA GLY A 431 -13.19 -31.71 4.69
C GLY A 431 -12.09 -30.68 4.97
N HIS A 432 -11.98 -30.13 6.19
CA HIS A 432 -10.89 -29.21 6.56
C HIS A 432 -9.53 -29.90 6.68
N TRP A 433 -9.53 -31.20 7.03
CA TRP A 433 -8.31 -32.00 7.14
C TRP A 433 -7.89 -32.65 5.82
N ALA A 434 -8.79 -32.72 4.83
CA ALA A 434 -8.51 -33.38 3.55
C ALA A 434 -7.23 -32.87 2.84
N PRO A 435 -6.94 -31.55 2.78
CA PRO A 435 -5.68 -31.08 2.19
C PRO A 435 -4.44 -31.50 2.99
N LEU A 436 -4.54 -31.55 4.32
CA LEU A 436 -3.44 -31.97 5.20
C LEU A 436 -3.20 -33.47 5.10
N LEU A 437 -4.26 -34.28 5.02
CA LEU A 437 -4.18 -35.72 4.79
C LEU A 437 -3.61 -36.04 3.41
N LEU A 438 -4.02 -35.30 2.37
CA LEU A 438 -3.46 -35.45 1.03
C LEU A 438 -1.97 -35.09 1.01
N LEU A 439 -1.59 -33.98 1.64
CA LEU A 439 -0.18 -33.59 1.77
C LEU A 439 0.63 -34.66 2.51
N ALA A 440 0.11 -35.17 3.63
CA ALA A 440 0.75 -36.24 4.38
C ALA A 440 0.90 -37.52 3.53
N ALA A 441 -0.14 -37.92 2.79
CA ALA A 441 -0.08 -39.06 1.89
C ALA A 441 0.96 -38.87 0.78
N VAL A 442 1.06 -37.67 0.20
CA VAL A 442 2.11 -37.32 -0.79
C VAL A 442 3.50 -37.42 -0.18
N LEU A 443 3.71 -36.90 1.04
CA LEU A 443 5.01 -36.97 1.72
C LEU A 443 5.41 -38.41 2.06
N VAL A 444 4.46 -39.23 2.52
CA VAL A 444 4.69 -40.66 2.76
C VAL A 444 5.01 -41.39 1.46
N ALA A 445 4.25 -41.14 0.39
CA ALA A 445 4.53 -41.73 -0.91
C ALA A 445 5.92 -41.33 -1.43
N MET A 446 6.32 -40.07 -1.28
CA MET A 446 7.66 -39.59 -1.62
C MET A 446 8.74 -40.31 -0.80
N ALA A 447 8.55 -40.47 0.50
CA ALA A 447 9.50 -41.19 1.37
C ALA A 447 9.61 -42.68 0.99
N VAL A 448 8.49 -43.35 0.68
CA VAL A 448 8.49 -44.74 0.20
C VAL A 448 9.23 -44.83 -1.13
N VAL A 449 8.88 -44.00 -2.12
CA VAL A 449 9.58 -43.96 -3.42
C VAL A 449 11.07 -43.71 -3.23
N TRP A 450 11.46 -42.82 -2.31
CA TRP A 450 12.85 -42.57 -1.98
C TRP A 450 13.58 -43.83 -1.49
N THR A 451 12.95 -44.65 -0.66
CA THR A 451 13.54 -45.93 -0.20
C THR A 451 13.57 -47.02 -1.27
N LEU A 452 12.73 -46.92 -2.32
CA LEU A 452 12.67 -47.91 -3.40
C LEU A 452 13.69 -47.66 -4.51
N ILE A 453 14.18 -46.43 -4.66
CA ILE A 453 15.18 -46.10 -5.66
C ILE A 453 16.59 -46.49 -5.19
N GLY A 454 17.42 -46.98 -6.12
CA GLY A 454 18.77 -47.43 -5.80
C GLY A 454 19.70 -46.29 -5.32
N PRO A 455 20.77 -46.60 -4.56
CA PRO A 455 21.69 -45.60 -3.99
C PRO A 455 22.30 -44.65 -5.02
N VAL A 456 22.56 -45.13 -6.23
CA VAL A 456 23.08 -44.32 -7.35
C VAL A 456 22.07 -43.25 -7.77
N ALA A 457 20.78 -43.60 -7.85
CA ALA A 457 19.72 -42.66 -8.20
C ALA A 457 19.50 -41.63 -7.09
N GLN A 458 19.47 -42.07 -5.82
CA GLN A 458 19.40 -41.17 -4.66
C GLN A 458 20.53 -40.14 -4.67
N SER A 459 21.77 -40.62 -4.84
CA SER A 459 22.96 -39.77 -4.89
C SER A 459 22.92 -38.80 -6.07
N THR A 460 22.45 -39.26 -7.24
CA THR A 460 22.33 -38.41 -8.44
C THR A 460 21.28 -37.30 -8.24
N ILE A 461 20.14 -37.61 -7.64
CA ILE A 461 19.09 -36.62 -7.33
C ILE A 461 19.65 -35.53 -6.39
N LEU A 462 20.37 -35.91 -5.34
CA LEU A 462 20.99 -34.93 -4.43
C LEU A 462 22.10 -34.13 -5.12
N TRP A 463 22.93 -34.80 -5.93
CA TRP A 463 24.02 -34.17 -6.68
C TRP A 463 23.53 -33.11 -7.67
N VAL A 464 22.37 -33.31 -8.30
CA VAL A 464 21.75 -32.31 -9.19
C VAL A 464 20.92 -31.29 -8.41
N GLY A 465 20.18 -31.73 -7.39
CA GLY A 465 19.25 -30.89 -6.64
C GLY A 465 19.95 -29.77 -5.87
N TRP A 466 21.04 -30.09 -5.16
CA TRP A 466 21.76 -29.11 -4.36
C TRP A 466 22.35 -27.95 -5.19
N PRO A 467 23.02 -28.17 -6.34
CA PRO A 467 23.45 -27.10 -7.22
C PRO A 467 22.31 -26.22 -7.75
N ILE A 468 21.16 -26.81 -8.12
CA ILE A 468 20.00 -26.02 -8.59
C ILE A 468 19.52 -25.09 -7.48
N VAL A 469 19.28 -25.63 -6.28
CA VAL A 469 18.86 -24.83 -5.12
C VAL A 469 19.92 -23.80 -4.76
N GLY A 470 21.20 -24.18 -4.81
CA GLY A 470 22.34 -23.30 -4.56
C GLY A 470 22.39 -22.10 -5.51
N VAL A 471 22.30 -22.33 -6.82
CA VAL A 471 22.31 -21.26 -7.84
C VAL A 471 21.13 -20.31 -7.64
N VAL A 472 19.92 -20.85 -7.46
CA VAL A 472 18.72 -20.03 -7.23
C VAL A 472 18.87 -19.19 -5.94
N THR A 473 19.41 -19.80 -4.88
CA THR A 473 19.64 -19.12 -3.60
C THR A 473 20.70 -18.02 -3.71
N VAL A 474 21.78 -18.25 -4.47
CA VAL A 474 22.81 -17.24 -4.74
C VAL A 474 22.21 -16.06 -5.49
N LEU A 475 21.42 -16.30 -6.54
CA LEU A 475 20.76 -15.23 -7.30
C LEU A 475 19.81 -14.40 -6.41
N GLN A 476 19.03 -15.06 -5.55
CA GLN A 476 18.17 -14.38 -4.57
C GLN A 476 19.00 -13.56 -3.57
N THR A 477 20.11 -14.11 -3.08
CA THR A 477 21.01 -13.45 -2.13
C THR A 477 21.65 -12.22 -2.74
N VAL A 478 22.11 -12.29 -3.99
CA VAL A 478 22.62 -11.13 -4.74
C VAL A 478 21.53 -10.07 -4.89
N GLY A 479 20.30 -10.46 -5.19
CA GLY A 479 19.16 -9.53 -5.27
C GLY A 479 18.85 -8.85 -3.93
N MET A 480 18.89 -9.59 -2.81
CA MET A 480 18.73 -9.03 -1.46
C MET A 480 19.89 -8.09 -1.10
N PHE A 481 21.12 -8.48 -1.42
CA PHE A 481 22.31 -7.67 -1.16
C PHE A 481 22.33 -6.38 -1.97
N ALA A 482 21.93 -6.43 -3.25
CA ALA A 482 21.78 -5.23 -4.08
C ALA A 482 20.73 -4.28 -3.49
N LYS A 483 19.60 -4.81 -3.00
CA LYS A 483 18.60 -4.02 -2.26
C LYS A 483 19.18 -3.44 -0.97
N LEU A 484 19.99 -4.20 -0.24
CA LEU A 484 20.66 -3.77 0.99
C LEU A 484 21.65 -2.61 0.77
N LEU A 485 22.35 -2.58 -0.37
CA LEU A 485 23.33 -1.52 -0.69
C LEU A 485 22.73 -0.30 -1.39
N ARG A 486 21.54 -0.42 -1.99
CA ARG A 486 20.93 0.67 -2.77
C ARG A 486 20.71 1.90 -1.89
N ARG A 487 21.30 3.05 -2.27
CA ARG A 487 21.17 4.32 -1.53
C ARG A 487 19.74 4.87 -1.62
N HIS A 488 19.20 5.31 -0.48
CA HIS A 488 17.91 5.99 -0.38
C HIS A 488 18.11 7.47 -0.72
N HIS A 489 18.01 7.85 -2.00
CA HIS A 489 17.95 9.27 -2.32
C HIS A 489 16.59 9.82 -1.88
N GLY A 490 16.58 10.81 -0.97
CA GLY A 490 15.38 11.54 -0.56
C GLY A 490 14.59 10.96 0.62
N TYR A 491 15.06 9.90 1.27
CA TYR A 491 14.43 9.37 2.49
C TYR A 491 15.33 9.69 3.68
N LYS A 492 15.10 10.86 4.30
CA LYS A 492 15.54 11.10 5.68
C LYS A 492 14.40 10.63 6.58
N VAL A 493 14.69 9.66 7.43
CA VAL A 493 13.83 9.33 8.58
C VAL A 493 13.90 10.48 9.55
#